data_AF-A0A8X6FB97-F1
#
_entry.id   AF-A0A8X6FB97-F1
#
_cell.length_a   1.000
_cell.length_b   1.000
_cell.length_c   1.000
_cell.angle_alpha   90.00
_cell.angle_beta   90.00
_cell.angle_gamma   90.00
#
_symmetry.space_group_name_H-M   'P 1'
#
loop_
_entity.id
_entity.type
_entity.pdbx_description
1 polymer ?
#
loop_
_entity_poly.entity_id
_entity_poly.type
_entity_poly.pdbx_seq_one_letter_code
_entity_poly.pdbx_strand_id
1 'polypeptide(L)'
;MRVDNGPGGKLLNKRPPKGTPLLISERKHLFQCSNDAQSSKRSNKRKKDKQRFLTKFYKMDEKTRFENGHHPSSFVSNCFFNRKICPGNLTTHFQNLRYGNCVTFNKRAQETEPISVSSIGQDSGLVLDLYLDTSFYSSTTETLGARVVIHDPEETPSPEEHGFNVDSGSEISVSLRQSVIYRLPAPFRDKCIDYKTHQGSSVKNQKDCVKTCIQTENLAKCGCTDKTLNAISSLTQCSLTNQTQMCCLNDVLDKMSSFGPTCDCPLPCRSVSYNELLSKAKWPSNVYILKNFYLFETFERITLD
;
A
#
# COMPACT_ATOMS: atom_id res chain seq x y z
N MET A 1 -14.50 9.33 5.33
CA MET A 1 -14.46 10.54 6.19
C MET A 1 -15.43 10.33 7.33
N ARG A 2 -14.99 10.41 8.59
CA ARG A 2 -15.90 10.62 9.73
C ARG A 2 -15.86 12.12 10.03
N VAL A 3 -17.03 12.74 10.04
CA VAL A 3 -17.21 14.16 10.32
C VAL A 3 -17.91 14.23 11.67
N ASP A 4 -17.20 14.72 12.69
CA ASP A 4 -17.79 15.10 13.96
C ASP A 4 -17.78 16.64 14.02
N ASN A 5 -18.96 17.23 14.22
CA ASN A 5 -19.16 18.68 14.39
C ASN A 5 -19.27 19.00 15.88
N GLY A 6 -18.46 19.97 16.36
CA GLY A 6 -18.56 20.58 17.68
C GLY A 6 -17.73 21.87 17.78
N PRO A 7 -18.15 22.89 18.57
CA PRO A 7 -17.94 24.30 18.22
C PRO A 7 -16.72 24.97 18.89
N GLY A 8 -16.16 25.96 18.18
CA GLY A 8 -15.77 27.28 18.73
C GLY A 8 -14.58 27.41 19.70
N GLY A 9 -13.41 27.71 19.14
CA GLY A 9 -12.54 28.81 19.60
C GLY A 9 -11.50 28.58 20.72
N LYS A 10 -10.21 28.61 20.36
CA LYS A 10 -9.13 29.35 21.05
C LYS A 10 -7.85 29.36 20.19
N LEU A 11 -7.27 30.54 20.00
CA LEU A 11 -6.00 30.79 19.32
C LEU A 11 -4.86 30.09 20.07
N LEU A 12 -4.40 28.94 19.54
CA LEU A 12 -3.22 28.22 20.03
C LEU A 12 -2.04 28.49 19.09
N ASN A 13 -0.89 28.77 19.70
CA ASN A 13 0.44 28.90 19.08
C ASN A 13 0.57 28.05 17.81
N LYS A 14 0.68 28.73 16.65
CA LYS A 14 0.87 28.07 15.36
C LYS A 14 2.22 27.35 15.38
N ARG A 15 2.18 26.03 15.57
CA ARG A 15 3.30 25.15 15.21
C ARG A 15 3.68 25.43 13.75
N PRO A 16 4.98 25.38 13.39
CA PRO A 16 5.41 25.59 12.01
C PRO A 16 4.63 24.65 11.07
N PRO A 17 4.39 25.08 9.81
CA PRO A 17 3.61 24.29 8.87
C PRO A 17 4.25 22.90 8.77
N LYS A 18 3.48 21.88 9.16
CA LYS A 18 3.88 20.50 9.01
C LYS A 18 4.08 20.28 7.53
N GLY A 19 5.33 20.08 7.10
CA GLY A 19 5.60 19.53 5.77
C GLY A 19 4.79 18.24 5.60
N THR A 20 4.40 17.93 4.36
CA THR A 20 3.64 16.72 4.03
C THR A 20 4.33 15.54 4.71
N PRO A 21 3.68 14.81 5.63
CA PRO A 21 4.37 13.77 6.37
C PRO A 21 4.91 12.75 5.38
N LEU A 22 6.18 12.35 5.56
CA LEU A 22 6.71 11.13 4.95
C LEU A 22 5.92 9.96 5.56
N LEU A 23 4.73 9.70 5.02
CA LEU A 23 3.75 8.71 5.49
C LEU A 23 4.27 7.31 5.15
N ILE A 24 5.23 6.82 5.92
CA ILE A 24 5.81 5.49 5.64
C ILE A 24 5.96 4.62 6.88
N SER A 25 5.31 4.92 8.01
CA SER A 25 5.38 3.94 9.11
C SER A 25 4.08 3.72 9.86
N GLU A 26 3.59 2.48 9.74
CA GLU A 26 2.52 1.92 10.55
C GLU A 26 2.75 2.09 12.05
N ARG A 27 4.02 2.23 12.47
CA ARG A 27 4.40 2.36 13.88
C ARG A 27 3.99 3.69 14.51
N LYS A 28 3.82 4.76 13.72
CA LYS A 28 3.52 6.09 14.26
C LYS A 28 2.22 6.12 15.07
N HIS A 29 1.26 5.26 14.71
CA HIS A 29 -0.01 5.13 15.42
C HIS A 29 0.01 4.11 16.58
N LEU A 30 1.05 3.29 16.67
CA LEU A 30 1.21 2.27 17.72
C LEU A 30 1.81 2.87 19.00
N PHE A 31 2.68 3.87 18.87
CA PHE A 31 3.43 4.44 19.97
C PHE A 31 3.06 5.90 20.21
N GLN A 32 2.82 6.24 21.48
CA GLN A 32 2.62 7.64 21.89
C GLN A 32 3.93 8.15 22.49
N CYS A 33 4.58 9.06 21.78
CA CYS A 33 5.85 9.67 22.18
C CYS A 33 5.56 11.07 22.72
N SER A 34 5.15 11.16 23.97
CA SER A 34 4.90 12.42 24.68
C SER A 34 5.77 12.49 25.93
N ASN A 35 6.43 13.62 26.14
CA ASN A 35 7.15 13.93 27.38
C ASN A 35 6.22 14.24 28.56
N ASP A 36 4.91 14.30 28.33
CA ASP A 36 3.92 14.46 29.39
C ASP A 36 3.70 13.12 30.08
N ALA A 37 4.30 12.97 31.26
CA ALA A 37 4.14 11.86 32.18
C ALA A 37 2.69 11.67 32.72
N GLN A 38 1.68 12.30 32.10
CA GLN A 38 0.28 12.29 32.54
C GLN A 38 -0.76 11.97 31.46
N SER A 39 -0.37 11.33 30.35
CA SER A 39 -1.34 10.68 29.43
C SER A 39 -1.23 9.15 29.37
N SER A 40 -0.31 8.54 30.10
CA SER A 40 0.06 7.12 29.93
C SER A 40 -0.65 6.16 30.89
N LYS A 41 -1.99 6.12 30.92
CA LYS A 41 -2.75 4.99 31.51
C LYS A 41 -4.05 4.69 30.76
N ARG A 42 -3.96 4.45 29.45
CA ARG A 42 -4.90 3.58 28.72
C ARG A 42 -4.27 3.14 27.42
N SER A 43 -3.28 2.25 27.52
CA SER A 43 -2.89 1.44 26.36
C SER A 43 -4.10 0.58 25.98
N ASN A 44 -4.84 1.00 24.94
CA ASN A 44 -5.98 0.26 24.40
C ASN A 44 -5.54 -1.18 24.10
N LYS A 45 -6.27 -2.19 24.58
CA LYS A 45 -6.02 -3.63 24.35
C LYS A 45 -5.71 -3.90 22.87
N ARG A 46 -6.45 -3.25 21.97
CA ARG A 46 -6.26 -3.31 20.52
C ARG A 46 -4.87 -2.86 20.04
N LYS A 47 -4.29 -1.82 20.64
CA LYS A 47 -2.93 -1.34 20.29
C LYS A 47 -1.87 -2.38 20.69
N LYS A 48 -2.04 -3.01 21.86
CA LYS A 48 -1.16 -4.10 22.32
C LYS A 48 -1.25 -5.33 21.42
N ASP A 49 -2.47 -5.72 21.05
CA ASP A 49 -2.71 -6.86 20.16
C ASP A 49 -2.08 -6.63 18.78
N LYS A 50 -2.26 -5.42 18.21
CA LYS A 50 -1.63 -5.02 16.94
C LYS A 50 -0.10 -5.00 17.04
N GLN A 51 0.47 -4.45 18.11
CA GLN A 51 1.91 -4.46 18.33
C GLN A 51 2.47 -5.89 18.47
N ARG A 52 1.76 -6.78 19.18
CA ARG A 52 2.14 -8.19 19.35
C ARG A 52 2.10 -8.93 18.00
N PHE A 53 1.04 -8.71 17.22
CA PHE A 53 0.93 -9.27 15.88
C PHE A 53 2.10 -8.83 14.99
N LEU A 54 2.31 -7.51 14.86
CA LEU A 54 3.39 -6.97 14.03
C LEU A 54 4.76 -7.48 14.47
N THR A 55 5.05 -7.50 15.78
CA THR A 55 6.32 -8.01 16.30
C THR A 55 6.56 -9.47 15.91
N LYS A 56 5.52 -10.31 15.87
CA LYS A 56 5.62 -11.71 15.43
C LYS A 56 5.75 -11.78 13.91
N PHE A 57 4.91 -11.06 13.18
CA PHE A 57 4.85 -11.06 11.72
C PHE A 57 6.17 -10.58 11.08
N TYR A 58 6.77 -9.51 11.60
CA TYR A 58 8.06 -8.99 11.13
C TYR A 58 9.26 -9.88 11.46
N LYS A 59 9.11 -10.86 12.36
CA LYS A 59 10.16 -11.86 12.68
C LYS A 59 10.08 -13.11 11.81
N MET A 60 8.96 -13.34 11.13
CA MET A 60 8.79 -14.46 10.21
C MET A 60 9.58 -14.21 8.92
N ASP A 61 10.11 -15.27 8.35
CA ASP A 61 10.70 -15.24 7.02
C ASP A 61 9.60 -15.05 5.95
N GLU A 62 10.03 -14.67 4.75
CA GLU A 62 9.11 -14.36 3.64
C GLU A 62 8.23 -15.55 3.25
N LYS A 63 8.78 -16.77 3.25
CA LYS A 63 8.03 -17.98 2.88
C LYS A 63 6.92 -18.25 3.89
N THR A 64 7.24 -18.23 5.19
CA THR A 64 6.25 -18.39 6.26
C THR A 64 5.15 -17.32 6.19
N ARG A 65 5.50 -16.05 5.89
CA ARG A 65 4.48 -15.00 5.71
C ARG A 65 3.59 -15.26 4.51
N PHE A 66 4.12 -15.87 3.45
CA PHE A 66 3.37 -16.16 2.22
C PHE A 66 2.33 -17.22 2.50
N GLU A 67 2.75 -18.32 3.12
CA GLU A 67 1.91 -19.47 3.47
C GLU A 67 0.80 -19.10 4.45
N ASN A 68 1.05 -18.17 5.37
CA ASN A 68 0.04 -17.68 6.32
C ASN A 68 -0.83 -16.54 5.74
N GLY A 69 -0.50 -16.02 4.56
CA GLY A 69 -1.28 -14.98 3.89
C GLY A 69 -2.36 -15.56 2.98
N HIS A 70 -3.28 -14.71 2.51
CA HIS A 70 -4.26 -15.12 1.50
C HIS A 70 -3.55 -15.59 0.23
N HIS A 71 -3.92 -16.77 -0.26
CA HIS A 71 -3.33 -17.29 -1.49
C HIS A 71 -3.85 -16.46 -2.69
N PRO A 72 -2.97 -15.96 -3.57
CA PRO A 72 -3.36 -15.14 -4.72
C PRO A 72 -4.47 -15.72 -5.58
N SER A 73 -4.44 -17.03 -5.85
CA SER A 73 -5.45 -17.71 -6.66
C SER A 73 -6.81 -17.87 -5.97
N SER A 74 -6.87 -17.73 -4.64
CA SER A 74 -8.12 -17.71 -3.89
C SER A 74 -8.68 -16.30 -3.74
N PHE A 75 -7.86 -15.28 -3.97
CA PHE A 75 -8.25 -13.87 -3.84
C PHE A 75 -8.84 -13.31 -5.14
N VAL A 76 -8.25 -13.63 -6.30
CA VAL A 76 -8.79 -13.25 -7.61
C VAL A 76 -9.55 -14.44 -8.18
N SER A 77 -10.89 -14.39 -8.19
CA SER A 77 -11.71 -15.49 -8.67
C SER A 77 -11.84 -15.50 -10.19
N ASN A 78 -12.05 -14.32 -10.80
CA ASN A 78 -12.08 -14.17 -12.25
C ASN A 78 -11.21 -12.99 -12.69
N CYS A 79 -10.59 -13.12 -13.86
CA CYS A 79 -9.78 -12.07 -14.46
C CYS A 79 -9.98 -12.05 -15.98
N PHE A 80 -10.39 -10.90 -16.50
CA PHE A 80 -10.52 -10.67 -17.94
C PHE A 80 -9.80 -9.39 -18.36
N PHE A 81 -9.14 -9.43 -19.51
CA PHE A 81 -8.54 -8.26 -20.14
C PHE A 81 -8.72 -8.36 -21.66
N ASN A 82 -9.12 -7.27 -22.32
CA ASN A 82 -9.48 -7.30 -23.74
C ASN A 82 -10.49 -8.44 -24.09
N ARG A 83 -11.48 -8.68 -23.21
CA ARG A 83 -12.48 -9.77 -23.31
C ARG A 83 -11.91 -11.20 -23.32
N LYS A 84 -10.65 -11.38 -22.93
CA LYS A 84 -10.00 -12.69 -22.82
C LYS A 84 -9.63 -12.97 -21.37
N ILE A 85 -9.62 -14.23 -20.99
CA ILE A 85 -9.10 -14.66 -19.68
C ILE A 85 -7.66 -14.15 -19.55
N CYS A 86 -7.34 -13.54 -18.40
CA CYS A 86 -6.00 -13.05 -18.15
C CYS A 86 -4.98 -14.20 -18.21
N PRO A 87 -3.85 -14.02 -18.90
CA PRO A 87 -2.83 -15.06 -18.91
C PRO A 87 -2.08 -15.10 -17.57
N GLY A 88 -1.88 -16.32 -17.05
CA GLY A 88 -1.33 -16.53 -15.70
C GLY A 88 0.08 -15.98 -15.50
N ASN A 89 0.90 -15.90 -16.56
CA ASN A 89 2.25 -15.34 -16.52
C ASN A 89 2.31 -13.81 -16.33
N LEU A 90 1.20 -13.09 -16.48
CA LEU A 90 1.14 -11.64 -16.26
C LEU A 90 0.84 -11.26 -14.82
N THR A 91 0.74 -12.25 -13.94
CA THR A 91 0.48 -12.04 -12.53
C THR A 91 1.76 -12.28 -11.75
N THR A 92 2.27 -11.24 -11.10
CA THR A 92 3.37 -11.38 -10.15
C THR A 92 2.86 -11.24 -8.73
N HIS A 93 3.48 -11.97 -7.80
CA HIS A 93 3.16 -11.90 -6.38
C HIS A 93 4.27 -11.16 -5.65
N PHE A 94 3.87 -10.27 -4.76
CA PHE A 94 4.79 -9.65 -3.82
C PHE A 94 4.13 -9.57 -2.45
N GLN A 95 4.95 -9.51 -1.40
CA GLN A 95 4.44 -9.31 -0.05
C GLN A 95 4.52 -7.86 0.34
N ASN A 96 3.39 -7.34 0.79
CA ASN A 96 3.34 -6.10 1.53
C ASN A 96 3.21 -6.39 3.03
N LEU A 97 4.01 -5.72 3.85
CA LEU A 97 4.03 -5.95 5.29
C LEU A 97 2.75 -5.54 6.02
N ARG A 98 1.97 -4.63 5.42
CA ARG A 98 0.71 -4.13 5.93
C ARG A 98 -0.49 -4.88 5.36
N TYR A 99 -0.44 -5.23 4.08
CA TYR A 99 -1.58 -5.78 3.35
C TYR A 99 -1.47 -7.28 3.05
N GLY A 100 -0.34 -7.93 3.35
CA GLY A 100 -0.12 -9.35 3.11
C GLY A 100 0.31 -9.66 1.67
N ASN A 101 -0.14 -10.81 1.16
CA ASN A 101 0.15 -11.21 -0.21
C ASN A 101 -0.61 -10.30 -1.19
N CYS A 102 0.11 -9.73 -2.14
CA CYS A 102 -0.43 -8.86 -3.18
C CYS A 102 -0.31 -9.52 -4.56
N VAL A 103 -1.28 -9.20 -5.41
CA VAL A 103 -1.39 -9.73 -6.77
C VAL A 103 -1.25 -8.56 -7.74
N THR A 104 -0.28 -8.63 -8.65
CA THR A 104 -0.02 -7.54 -9.61
C THR A 104 -0.22 -8.06 -11.01
N PHE A 105 -1.17 -7.47 -11.73
CA PHE A 105 -1.38 -7.72 -13.14
C PHE A 105 -0.49 -6.81 -13.99
N ASN A 106 0.04 -7.33 -15.10
CA ASN A 106 0.78 -6.58 -16.11
C ASN A 106 2.09 -5.92 -15.61
N LYS A 107 2.77 -6.56 -14.64
CA LYS A 107 4.09 -6.14 -14.19
C LYS A 107 5.13 -6.46 -15.27
N ARG A 108 6.02 -5.52 -15.58
CA ARG A 108 7.14 -5.79 -16.51
C ARG A 108 8.10 -6.82 -15.88
N ALA A 109 8.25 -7.96 -16.55
CA ALA A 109 9.29 -8.95 -16.28
C ALA A 109 10.35 -8.90 -17.41
N GLN A 110 11.56 -9.41 -17.19
CA GLN A 110 12.70 -9.28 -18.12
C GLN A 110 12.40 -9.75 -19.56
N GLU A 111 11.43 -10.66 -19.75
CA GLU A 111 11.10 -11.25 -21.05
C GLU A 111 9.65 -11.01 -21.51
N THR A 112 8.85 -10.29 -20.71
CA THR A 112 7.43 -10.10 -21.00
C THR A 112 7.09 -8.62 -21.09
N GLU A 113 6.79 -8.18 -22.31
CA GLU A 113 6.28 -6.84 -22.54
C GLU A 113 4.88 -6.65 -21.93
N PRO A 114 4.63 -5.51 -21.26
CA PRO A 114 3.30 -5.19 -20.76
C PRO A 114 2.28 -5.11 -21.90
N ILE A 115 1.10 -5.68 -21.67
CA ILE A 115 0.00 -5.66 -22.63
C ILE A 115 -0.77 -4.33 -22.56
N SER A 116 -1.33 -3.93 -23.69
CA SER A 116 -2.10 -2.70 -23.85
C SER A 116 -3.58 -2.97 -24.13
N VAL A 117 -4.42 -2.00 -23.78
CA VAL A 117 -5.84 -2.04 -24.14
C VAL A 117 -6.00 -1.93 -25.66
N SER A 118 -6.95 -2.69 -26.20
CA SER A 118 -7.25 -2.67 -27.64
C SER A 118 -8.09 -1.46 -28.07
N SER A 119 -8.91 -0.94 -27.17
CA SER A 119 -9.68 0.30 -27.34
C SER A 119 -10.01 0.92 -25.99
N ILE A 120 -10.53 2.16 -26.00
CA ILE A 120 -11.00 2.83 -24.79
C ILE A 120 -12.39 2.27 -24.44
N GLY A 121 -12.59 1.88 -23.18
CA GLY A 121 -13.89 1.41 -22.68
C GLY A 121 -13.75 0.21 -21.74
N GLN A 122 -14.84 -0.11 -21.04
CA GLN A 122 -14.86 -1.20 -20.05
C GLN A 122 -14.56 -2.56 -20.70
N ASP A 123 -15.07 -2.81 -21.92
CA ASP A 123 -14.90 -4.09 -22.63
C ASP A 123 -13.43 -4.44 -22.91
N SER A 124 -12.58 -3.42 -23.13
CA SER A 124 -11.15 -3.63 -23.36
C SER A 124 -10.32 -3.52 -22.09
N GLY A 125 -10.93 -3.09 -20.99
CA GLY A 125 -10.27 -2.90 -19.70
C GLY A 125 -9.98 -4.20 -18.97
N LEU A 126 -9.43 -4.05 -17.77
CA LEU A 126 -9.26 -5.13 -16.80
C LEU A 126 -10.54 -5.28 -15.98
N VAL A 127 -11.09 -6.49 -15.95
CA VAL A 127 -12.23 -6.87 -15.11
C VAL A 127 -11.75 -7.94 -14.13
N LEU A 128 -11.95 -7.67 -12.84
CA LEU A 128 -11.56 -8.57 -11.75
C LEU A 128 -12.76 -8.84 -10.86
N ASP A 129 -13.01 -10.12 -10.59
CA ASP A 129 -13.84 -10.53 -9.47
C ASP A 129 -12.93 -10.92 -8.31
N LEU A 130 -13.13 -10.28 -7.16
CA LEU A 130 -12.32 -10.47 -5.96
C LEU A 130 -13.13 -11.19 -4.89
N TYR A 131 -12.56 -12.27 -4.37
CA TYR A 131 -13.13 -13.02 -3.26
C TYR A 131 -12.44 -12.63 -1.94
N LEU A 132 -13.22 -12.02 -1.04
CA LEU A 132 -12.75 -11.56 0.27
C LEU A 132 -13.20 -12.55 1.35
N ASP A 133 -12.33 -13.48 1.70
CA ASP A 133 -12.62 -14.44 2.76
C ASP A 133 -12.52 -13.77 4.15
N THR A 134 -13.67 -13.43 4.73
CA THR A 134 -13.76 -12.76 6.03
C THR A 134 -13.31 -13.63 7.20
N SER A 135 -13.22 -14.96 7.04
CA SER A 135 -12.81 -15.87 8.12
C SER A 135 -11.36 -15.65 8.56
N PHE A 136 -10.51 -15.15 7.67
CA PHE A 136 -9.11 -14.81 7.93
C PHE A 136 -8.90 -13.41 8.52
N TYR A 137 -9.97 -12.62 8.68
CA TYR A 137 -9.85 -11.26 9.22
C TYR A 137 -9.56 -11.31 10.72
N SER A 138 -8.46 -10.65 11.11
CA SER A 138 -8.08 -10.50 12.51
C SER A 138 -8.94 -9.45 13.21
N SER A 139 -9.07 -9.56 14.55
CA SER A 139 -9.61 -8.49 15.41
C SER A 139 -8.82 -7.16 15.32
N THR A 140 -7.64 -7.19 14.71
CA THR A 140 -6.81 -6.01 14.44
C THR A 140 -7.08 -5.39 13.06
N THR A 141 -7.78 -6.08 12.16
CA THR A 141 -8.17 -5.58 10.83
C THR A 141 -9.36 -4.63 10.97
N GLU A 142 -9.20 -3.38 10.55
CA GLU A 142 -10.24 -2.35 10.75
C GLU A 142 -11.17 -2.17 9.55
N THR A 143 -10.71 -2.55 8.36
CA THR A 143 -11.39 -2.28 7.09
C THR A 143 -11.61 -3.59 6.37
N LEU A 144 -12.87 -3.85 6.00
CA LEU A 144 -13.26 -4.93 5.11
C LEU A 144 -13.17 -4.45 3.67
N GLY A 145 -12.37 -5.12 2.84
CA GLY A 145 -12.15 -4.73 1.46
C GLY A 145 -10.80 -5.16 0.91
N ALA A 146 -10.55 -4.82 -0.35
CA ALA A 146 -9.26 -4.89 -1.01
C ALA A 146 -8.60 -3.51 -1.10
N ARG A 147 -7.27 -3.49 -1.17
CA ARG A 147 -6.48 -2.29 -1.48
C ARG A 147 -5.95 -2.43 -2.90
N VAL A 148 -6.33 -1.51 -3.79
CA VAL A 148 -5.91 -1.52 -5.20
C VAL A 148 -4.97 -0.35 -5.46
N VAL A 149 -3.94 -0.58 -6.25
CA VAL A 149 -2.94 0.42 -6.66
C VAL A 149 -2.75 0.34 -8.15
N ILE A 150 -2.67 1.50 -8.80
CA ILE A 150 -2.40 1.62 -10.23
C ILE A 150 -1.04 2.28 -10.36
N HIS A 151 -0.12 1.63 -11.07
CA HIS A 151 1.26 2.07 -11.19
C HIS A 151 1.84 1.69 -12.56
N ASP A 152 2.94 2.32 -12.95
CA ASP A 152 3.65 2.00 -14.18
C ASP A 152 4.22 0.56 -14.08
N PRO A 153 4.21 -0.25 -15.16
CA PRO A 153 4.71 -1.63 -15.14
C PRO A 153 6.12 -1.80 -14.60
N GLU A 154 6.95 -0.76 -14.67
CA GLU A 154 8.35 -0.79 -14.23
C GLU A 154 8.52 -0.37 -12.77
N GLU A 155 7.52 0.30 -12.18
CA GLU A 155 7.57 0.82 -10.81
C GLU A 155 7.20 -0.24 -9.76
N THR A 156 7.79 -0.12 -8.57
CA THR A 156 7.38 -0.91 -7.41
C THR A 156 6.09 -0.31 -6.84
N PRO A 157 5.00 -1.07 -6.67
CA PRO A 157 3.77 -0.56 -6.10
C PRO A 157 3.97 -0.06 -4.67
N SER A 158 3.28 1.03 -4.31
CA SER A 158 3.18 1.51 -2.93
C SER A 158 1.71 1.67 -2.52
N PRO A 159 1.09 0.60 -1.97
CA PRO A 159 -0.29 0.62 -1.51
C PRO A 159 -0.61 1.61 -0.40
N GLU A 160 0.39 1.99 0.38
CA GLU A 160 0.26 2.97 1.46
C GLU A 160 0.02 4.38 0.92
N GLU A 161 0.73 4.74 -0.15
CA GLU A 161 0.71 6.10 -0.71
C GLU A 161 -0.36 6.27 -1.80
N HIS A 162 -0.43 5.34 -2.74
CA HIS A 162 -1.21 5.49 -3.99
C HIS A 162 -2.42 4.55 -4.06
N GLY A 163 -2.66 3.77 -3.01
CA GLY A 163 -3.78 2.83 -3.01
C GLY A 163 -5.13 3.50 -2.77
N PHE A 164 -6.19 2.88 -3.29
CA PHE A 164 -7.57 3.14 -2.90
C PHE A 164 -8.23 1.85 -2.41
N ASN A 165 -9.31 1.99 -1.64
CA ASN A 165 -10.02 0.85 -1.07
C ASN A 165 -11.20 0.46 -1.96
N VAL A 166 -11.39 -0.83 -2.14
CA VAL A 166 -12.54 -1.46 -2.79
C VAL A 166 -13.27 -2.25 -1.72
N ASP A 167 -14.52 -1.93 -1.44
CA ASP A 167 -15.32 -2.64 -0.45
C ASP A 167 -16.00 -3.89 -1.03
N SER A 168 -16.31 -4.84 -0.15
CA SER A 168 -17.10 -6.02 -0.49
C SER A 168 -18.55 -5.64 -0.84
N GLY A 169 -19.18 -6.37 -1.75
CA GLY A 169 -20.60 -6.18 -2.06
C GLY A 169 -20.88 -4.98 -2.96
N SER A 170 -19.88 -4.55 -3.72
CA SER A 170 -19.96 -3.43 -4.64
C SER A 170 -19.22 -3.72 -5.93
N GLU A 171 -19.76 -3.22 -7.04
CA GLU A 171 -19.06 -3.12 -8.31
C GLU A 171 -18.44 -1.72 -8.39
N ILE A 172 -17.15 -1.65 -8.71
CA ILE A 172 -16.41 -0.39 -8.83
C ILE A 172 -15.78 -0.31 -10.22
N SER A 173 -16.22 0.67 -11.00
CA SER A 173 -15.58 0.99 -12.28
C SER A 173 -14.56 2.09 -12.05
N VAL A 174 -13.33 1.89 -12.55
CA VAL A 174 -12.23 2.82 -12.40
C VAL A 174 -11.80 3.30 -13.78
N SER A 175 -12.05 4.58 -14.07
CA SER A 175 -11.56 5.23 -15.28
C SER A 175 -10.18 5.83 -15.03
N LEU A 176 -9.26 5.64 -15.98
CA LEU A 176 -7.86 6.03 -15.84
C LEU A 176 -7.46 7.08 -16.86
N ARG A 177 -6.76 8.12 -16.39
CA ARG A 177 -6.04 9.05 -17.25
C ARG A 177 -4.56 9.02 -16.91
N GLN A 178 -3.75 8.47 -17.81
CA GLN A 178 -2.30 8.48 -17.68
C GLN A 178 -1.73 9.87 -18.03
N SER A 179 -0.79 10.35 -17.23
CA SER A 179 0.01 11.55 -17.48
C SER A 179 1.48 11.17 -17.41
N VAL A 180 2.27 11.59 -18.39
CA VAL A 180 3.72 11.34 -18.43
C VAL A 180 4.42 12.68 -18.44
N ILE A 181 5.36 12.86 -17.51
CA ILE A 181 6.17 14.08 -17.39
C ILE A 181 7.62 13.73 -17.68
N TYR A 182 8.22 14.49 -18.58
CA TYR A 182 9.64 14.47 -18.88
C TYR A 182 10.29 15.74 -18.32
N ARG A 183 11.32 15.55 -17.49
CA ARG A 183 12.12 16.62 -16.89
C ARG A 183 13.51 16.61 -17.52
N LEU A 184 14.17 17.76 -17.46
CA LEU A 184 15.53 17.92 -17.97
C LEU A 184 16.56 17.74 -16.85
N PRO A 185 17.68 17.04 -17.11
CA PRO A 185 18.76 16.87 -16.14
C PRO A 185 19.51 18.19 -15.92
N ALA A 186 20.57 18.18 -15.10
CA ALA A 186 21.46 19.34 -15.00
C ALA A 186 21.97 19.75 -16.40
N PRO A 187 22.08 21.06 -16.71
CA PRO A 187 22.04 22.21 -15.79
C PRO A 187 20.66 22.84 -15.57
N PHE A 188 19.57 22.25 -16.07
CA PHE A 188 18.23 22.81 -15.93
C PHE A 188 17.75 22.77 -14.47
N ARG A 189 16.74 23.59 -14.14
CA ARG A 189 16.21 23.77 -12.77
C ARG A 189 15.89 22.46 -12.07
N ASP A 190 15.28 21.52 -12.79
CA ASP A 190 14.78 20.27 -12.22
C ASP A 190 15.90 19.30 -11.82
N LYS A 191 17.08 19.40 -12.48
CA LYS A 191 18.26 18.55 -12.23
C LYS A 191 17.89 17.07 -12.06
N CYS A 192 17.00 16.59 -12.92
CA CYS A 192 16.47 15.24 -12.79
C CYS A 192 17.57 14.19 -12.96
N ILE A 193 17.35 13.01 -12.41
CA ILE A 193 18.22 11.85 -12.63
C ILE A 193 17.44 10.67 -13.17
N ASP A 194 18.11 9.83 -13.94
CA ASP A 194 17.59 8.52 -14.34
C ASP A 194 18.11 7.45 -13.40
N TYR A 195 17.26 7.07 -12.44
CA TYR A 195 17.57 6.05 -11.43
C TYR A 195 17.86 4.66 -12.01
N LYS A 196 17.48 4.36 -13.25
CA LYS A 196 17.70 3.04 -13.85
C LYS A 196 19.08 2.89 -14.45
N THR A 197 19.61 3.97 -15.03
CA THR A 197 20.90 3.99 -15.71
C THR A 197 22.03 4.51 -14.83
N HIS A 198 21.70 5.08 -13.66
CA HIS A 198 22.69 5.51 -12.67
C HIS A 198 23.47 4.29 -12.12
N GLN A 199 24.63 4.02 -12.72
CA GLN A 199 25.50 2.91 -12.35
C GLN A 199 25.96 3.04 -10.89
N GLY A 200 25.81 1.97 -10.11
CA GLY A 200 26.39 1.84 -8.77
C GLY A 200 25.45 1.99 -7.57
N SER A 201 24.16 2.26 -7.76
CA SER A 201 23.20 2.34 -6.65
C SER A 201 22.19 1.18 -6.67
N SER A 202 21.95 0.54 -5.51
CA SER A 202 20.84 -0.42 -5.32
C SER A 202 19.46 0.24 -5.40
N VAL A 203 19.41 1.56 -5.58
CA VAL A 203 18.22 2.41 -5.54
C VAL A 203 17.64 2.52 -6.94
N LYS A 204 16.45 1.93 -7.15
CA LYS A 204 15.84 1.81 -8.49
C LYS A 204 14.87 2.93 -8.85
N ASN A 205 14.51 3.77 -7.87
CA ASN A 205 13.60 4.89 -8.04
C ASN A 205 13.78 5.91 -6.90
N GLN A 206 13.19 7.09 -7.05
CA GLN A 206 13.28 8.16 -6.04
C GLN A 206 12.75 7.75 -4.67
N LYS A 207 11.72 6.90 -4.60
CA LYS A 207 11.16 6.46 -3.31
C LYS A 207 12.12 5.57 -2.54
N ASP A 208 12.81 4.67 -3.24
CA ASP A 208 13.85 3.84 -2.65
C ASP A 208 15.02 4.71 -2.15
N CYS A 209 15.33 5.81 -2.84
CA CYS A 209 16.33 6.79 -2.39
C CYS A 209 15.91 7.42 -1.05
N VAL A 210 14.68 7.93 -0.99
CA VAL A 210 14.13 8.57 0.21
C VAL A 210 14.06 7.58 1.38
N LYS A 211 13.58 6.35 1.14
CA LYS A 211 13.54 5.29 2.17
C LYS A 211 14.94 4.94 2.69
N THR A 212 15.90 4.78 1.78
CA THR A 212 17.31 4.48 2.14
C THR A 212 17.89 5.61 2.99
N CYS A 213 17.68 6.86 2.60
CA CYS A 213 18.12 8.02 3.35
C CYS A 213 17.50 8.09 4.76
N ILE A 214 16.18 7.86 4.88
CA ILE A 214 15.51 7.77 6.20
C ILE A 214 16.15 6.69 7.07
N GLN A 215 16.51 5.52 6.50
CA GLN A 215 17.17 4.47 7.26
C GLN A 215 18.57 4.84 7.71
N THR A 216 19.33 5.56 6.88
CA THR A 216 20.65 6.09 7.25
C THR A 216 20.54 7.04 8.43
N GLU A 217 19.58 7.96 8.40
CA GLU A 217 19.31 8.88 9.52
C GLU A 217 18.85 8.15 10.78
N ASN A 218 17.97 7.16 10.64
CA ASN A 218 17.54 6.31 11.76
C ASN A 218 18.72 5.58 12.39
N LEU A 219 19.62 5.00 11.58
CA LEU A 219 20.81 4.32 12.08
C LEU A 219 21.74 5.30 12.81
N ALA A 220 21.99 6.48 12.23
CA ALA A 220 22.87 7.49 12.80
C ALA A 220 22.35 8.06 14.13
N LYS A 221 21.03 8.26 14.26
CA LYS A 221 20.43 8.89 15.45
C LYS A 221 19.97 7.90 16.51
N CYS A 222 19.45 6.74 16.09
CA CYS A 222 18.82 5.76 16.98
C CYS A 222 19.63 4.47 17.14
N GLY A 223 20.69 4.27 16.35
CA GLY A 223 21.51 3.07 16.36
C GLY A 223 20.85 1.84 15.74
N CYS A 224 19.68 2.01 15.09
CA CYS A 224 18.95 0.92 14.45
C CYS A 224 18.00 1.43 13.35
N THR A 225 17.57 0.54 12.46
CA THR A 225 16.71 0.83 11.31
C THR A 225 15.25 0.45 11.58
N ASP A 226 14.33 1.10 10.86
CA ASP A 226 12.90 0.85 10.93
C ASP A 226 12.52 -0.39 10.09
N LYS A 227 12.09 -1.46 10.74
CA LYS A 227 11.64 -2.71 10.07
C LYS A 227 10.50 -2.49 9.07
N THR A 228 9.70 -1.45 9.26
CA THR A 228 8.50 -1.20 8.44
C THR A 228 8.82 -0.57 7.08
N LEU A 229 10.04 -0.03 6.89
CA LEU A 229 10.43 0.69 5.67
C LEU A 229 11.12 -0.19 4.61
N ASN A 230 11.32 -1.50 4.88
CA ASN A 230 11.77 -2.51 3.91
C ASN A 230 12.86 -2.05 2.91
N ALA A 231 13.87 -1.33 3.37
CA ALA A 231 14.91 -0.76 2.50
C ALA A 231 16.29 -1.40 2.67
N ILE A 232 16.65 -1.86 3.88
CA ILE A 232 17.97 -2.47 4.14
C ILE A 232 17.81 -3.62 5.15
N SER A 233 17.98 -4.86 4.68
CA SER A 233 17.80 -6.08 5.49
C SER A 233 19.03 -6.44 6.34
N SER A 234 20.23 -5.96 5.97
CA SER A 234 21.50 -6.32 6.59
C SER A 234 21.89 -5.48 7.82
N LEU A 235 21.11 -4.45 8.18
CA LEU A 235 21.42 -3.55 9.29
C LEU A 235 20.64 -3.89 10.57
N THR A 236 21.19 -3.51 11.72
CA THR A 236 20.55 -3.70 13.03
C THR A 236 19.17 -3.06 13.07
N GLN A 237 18.13 -3.87 13.27
CA GLN A 237 16.74 -3.44 13.23
C GLN A 237 16.23 -3.05 14.62
N CYS A 238 15.47 -1.96 14.73
CA CYS A 238 14.89 -1.54 16.00
C CYS A 238 13.83 -2.54 16.49
N SER A 239 13.73 -2.68 17.82
CA SER A 239 12.71 -3.51 18.44
C SER A 239 11.38 -2.77 18.51
N LEU A 240 10.34 -3.33 17.87
CA LEU A 240 8.96 -2.85 17.99
C LEU A 240 8.40 -2.95 19.42
N THR A 241 9.12 -3.53 20.38
CA THR A 241 8.72 -3.53 21.81
C THR A 241 9.47 -2.49 22.64
N ASN A 242 10.52 -1.88 22.12
CA ASN A 242 11.30 -0.88 22.83
C ASN A 242 10.76 0.53 22.54
N GLN A 243 10.05 1.10 23.51
CA GLN A 243 9.43 2.42 23.41
C GLN A 243 10.45 3.52 23.07
N THR A 244 11.64 3.49 23.66
CA THR A 244 12.69 4.50 23.45
C THR A 244 13.17 4.49 22.00
N GLN A 245 13.42 3.30 21.44
CA GLN A 245 13.79 3.16 20.03
C GLN A 245 12.67 3.64 19.10
N MET A 246 11.42 3.24 19.37
CA MET A 246 10.27 3.65 18.57
C MET A 246 10.05 5.17 18.59
N CYS A 247 10.27 5.81 19.73
CA CYS A 247 10.17 7.26 19.85
C CYS A 247 11.33 7.99 19.20
N CYS A 248 12.56 7.47 19.28
CA CYS A 248 13.68 8.02 18.53
C CYS A 248 13.39 8.00 17.02
N LEU A 249 12.96 6.85 16.49
CA LEU A 249 12.62 6.73 15.08
C LEU A 249 11.45 7.67 14.66
N ASN A 250 10.51 7.97 15.56
CA ASN A 250 9.43 8.93 15.29
C ASN A 250 9.98 10.36 15.25
N ASP A 251 10.87 10.72 16.18
CA ASP A 251 11.52 12.03 16.24
C ASP A 251 12.36 12.30 15.00
N VAL A 252 13.10 11.30 14.49
CA VAL A 252 13.84 11.40 13.22
C VAL A 252 12.88 11.76 12.06
N LEU A 253 11.79 11.00 11.90
CA LEU A 253 10.79 11.28 10.86
C LEU A 253 10.14 12.66 11.01
N ASP A 254 9.80 13.06 12.23
CA ASP A 254 9.16 14.34 12.51
C ASP A 254 10.11 15.52 12.23
N LYS A 255 11.40 15.38 12.56
CA LYS A 255 12.44 16.36 12.21
C LYS A 255 12.65 16.45 10.70
N MET A 256 12.81 15.32 10.01
CA MET A 256 12.95 15.29 8.55
C MET A 256 11.73 15.89 7.85
N SER A 257 10.52 15.68 8.38
CA SER A 257 9.29 16.28 7.85
C SER A 257 9.19 17.79 8.11
N SER A 258 9.78 18.29 9.19
CA SER A 258 9.67 19.69 9.62
C SER A 258 10.74 20.60 8.99
N PHE A 259 11.97 20.11 8.88
CA PHE A 259 13.11 20.89 8.39
C PHE A 259 13.50 20.55 6.95
N GLY A 260 12.81 19.58 6.35
CA GLY A 260 13.19 18.98 5.08
C GLY A 260 14.29 17.93 5.29
N PRO A 261 14.24 16.81 4.58
CA PRO A 261 15.30 15.82 4.66
C PRO A 261 16.59 16.38 4.04
N THR A 262 17.75 16.07 4.64
CA THR A 262 19.08 16.18 3.98
C THR A 262 19.29 15.11 2.90
N CYS A 263 18.20 14.60 2.32
CA CYS A 263 18.25 13.53 1.33
C CYS A 263 18.43 14.14 -0.06
N ASP A 264 19.58 13.88 -0.68
CA ASP A 264 19.82 14.19 -2.09
C ASP A 264 19.12 13.14 -2.99
N CYS A 265 17.80 13.28 -3.11
CA CYS A 265 16.95 12.42 -3.93
C CYS A 265 16.20 13.25 -4.98
N PRO A 266 16.86 13.66 -6.08
CA PRO A 266 16.25 14.47 -7.12
C PRO A 266 15.04 13.79 -7.78
N LEU A 267 14.21 14.59 -8.46
CA LEU A 267 13.06 14.05 -9.20
C LEU A 267 13.54 13.16 -10.36
N PRO A 268 12.80 12.09 -10.71
CA PRO A 268 13.14 11.28 -11.86
C PRO A 268 12.90 12.06 -13.17
N CYS A 269 13.74 11.79 -14.17
CA CYS A 269 13.60 12.42 -15.50
C CYS A 269 12.33 12.02 -16.24
N ARG A 270 11.85 10.80 -16.01
CA ARG A 270 10.53 10.34 -16.48
C ARG A 270 9.69 9.96 -15.27
N SER A 271 8.52 10.57 -15.13
CA SER A 271 7.53 10.16 -14.12
C SER A 271 6.18 9.91 -14.79
N VAL A 272 5.53 8.82 -14.41
CA VAL A 272 4.19 8.46 -14.87
C VAL A 272 3.23 8.55 -13.69
N SER A 273 2.07 9.17 -13.90
CA SER A 273 1.00 9.22 -12.91
C SER A 273 -0.31 8.82 -13.54
N TYR A 274 -1.16 8.16 -12.77
CA TYR A 274 -2.51 7.77 -13.17
C TYR A 274 -3.48 8.59 -12.33
N ASN A 275 -4.43 9.26 -12.99
CA ASN A 275 -5.54 9.91 -12.31
C ASN A 275 -6.74 8.98 -12.39
N GLU A 276 -7.21 8.51 -11.25
CA GLU A 276 -8.35 7.60 -11.13
C GLU A 276 -9.66 8.37 -10.91
N LEU A 277 -10.69 8.00 -11.67
CA LEU A 277 -12.08 8.39 -11.42
C LEU A 277 -12.89 7.14 -11.11
N LEU A 278 -13.43 7.06 -9.89
CA LEU A 278 -14.16 5.90 -9.41
C LEU A 278 -15.67 6.13 -9.49
N SER A 279 -16.39 5.18 -10.06
CA SER A 279 -17.85 5.05 -9.95
C SER A 279 -18.19 3.73 -9.27
N LYS A 280 -19.22 3.73 -8.43
CA LYS A 280 -19.55 2.59 -7.58
C LYS A 280 -21.05 2.29 -7.61
N ALA A 281 -21.39 1.01 -7.68
CA ALA A 281 -22.74 0.50 -7.57
C ALA A 281 -22.80 -0.69 -6.59
N LYS A 282 -23.98 -0.95 -6.01
CA LYS A 282 -24.18 -2.14 -5.16
C LYS A 282 -24.19 -3.39 -6.03
N TRP A 283 -23.40 -4.40 -5.66
CA TRP A 283 -23.36 -5.68 -6.37
C TRP A 283 -23.15 -6.86 -5.42
N PRO A 284 -23.89 -7.97 -5.57
CA PRO A 284 -24.97 -8.17 -6.53
C PRO A 284 -26.28 -7.48 -6.14
N SER A 285 -27.17 -7.28 -7.11
CA SER A 285 -28.53 -6.81 -6.85
C SER A 285 -29.36 -7.91 -6.20
N ASN A 286 -30.37 -7.54 -5.39
CA ASN A 286 -31.23 -8.53 -4.73
C ASN A 286 -31.91 -9.45 -5.76
N VAL A 287 -32.31 -8.91 -6.92
CA VAL A 287 -32.93 -9.68 -8.00
C VAL A 287 -31.94 -10.70 -8.58
N TYR A 288 -30.68 -10.31 -8.77
CA TYR A 288 -29.64 -11.22 -9.24
C TYR A 288 -29.40 -12.36 -8.25
N ILE A 289 -29.32 -12.05 -6.95
CA ILE A 289 -29.17 -13.07 -5.90
C ILE A 289 -30.35 -14.05 -5.95
N LEU A 290 -31.58 -13.54 -5.89
CA LEU A 290 -32.79 -14.37 -5.85
C LEU A 290 -32.85 -15.29 -7.08
N LYS A 291 -32.68 -14.75 -8.28
CA LYS A 291 -32.73 -15.57 -9.51
C LYS A 291 -31.66 -16.65 -9.57
N ASN A 292 -30.43 -16.36 -9.13
CA ASN A 292 -29.36 -17.35 -9.12
C ASN A 292 -29.53 -18.37 -7.98
N PHE A 293 -30.08 -17.98 -6.82
CA PHE A 293 -30.37 -18.90 -5.73
C PHE A 293 -31.45 -19.91 -6.10
N TYR A 294 -32.53 -19.46 -6.75
CA TYR A 294 -33.58 -20.36 -7.26
C TYR A 294 -33.07 -21.31 -8.35
N LEU A 295 -32.13 -20.86 -9.19
CA LEU A 295 -31.50 -21.72 -10.20
C LEU A 295 -30.69 -22.86 -9.55
N PHE A 296 -29.96 -22.61 -8.46
CA PHE A 296 -29.24 -23.64 -7.70
C PHE A 296 -30.19 -24.66 -7.04
N GLU A 297 -31.28 -24.23 -6.40
CA GLU A 297 -32.27 -25.16 -5.83
C GLU A 297 -32.98 -26.01 -6.89
N THR A 298 -33.24 -25.47 -8.08
CA THR A 298 -33.78 -26.28 -9.19
C THR A 298 -32.74 -27.25 -9.76
N PHE A 299 -31.46 -26.89 -9.78
CA PHE A 299 -30.39 -27.78 -10.27
C PHE A 299 -30.17 -28.97 -9.33
N GLU A 300 -30.17 -28.74 -8.01
CA GLU A 300 -30.06 -29.84 -7.03
C GLU A 300 -31.25 -30.81 -7.10
N ARG A 301 -32.46 -30.33 -7.40
CA ARG A 301 -33.62 -31.20 -7.63
C ARG A 301 -33.54 -32.01 -8.92
N ILE A 302 -32.92 -31.47 -9.97
CA ILE A 302 -32.78 -32.17 -11.26
C ILE A 302 -31.65 -33.23 -11.20
N THR A 303 -30.69 -33.10 -10.29
CA THR A 303 -29.61 -34.10 -10.10
C THR A 303 -29.94 -35.22 -9.11
N LEU A 304 -31.13 -35.18 -8.49
CA LEU A 304 -31.60 -36.17 -7.51
C LEU A 304 -32.79 -37.02 -8.00
N ASP A 305 -33.20 -36.85 -9.26
CA ASP A 305 -34.15 -37.71 -9.99
C ASP A 305 -33.43 -38.42 -11.16
#